data_AF-A0A1E8CLT5-F1
#
_entry.id   AF-A0A1E8CLT5-F1
#
_cell.length_a   1.000
_cell.length_b   1.000
_cell.length_c   1.000
_cell.angle_alpha   90.00
_cell.angle_beta   90.00
_cell.angle_gamma   90.00
#
_symmetry.space_group_name_H-M   'P 1'
#
loop_
_entity.id
_entity.type
_entity.pdbx_description
1 polymer ?
#
loop_
_entity_poly.entity_id
_entity_poly.type
_entity_poly.pdbx_seq_one_letter_code
_entity_poly.pdbx_strand_id
1 'polypeptide(L)' 'MSYDTSRDTVWPFDVDLSALDTGSITNIILDIENHLPLLKSEGDMKELLRVKKLFEEELMESRRLH' A
#
# COMPACT_ATOMS: atom_id res chain seq x y z
N MET A 1 -32.18 -21.04 -2.80
CA MET A 1 -31.47 -19.75 -2.71
C MET A 1 -30.27 -19.96 -1.79
N SER A 2 -29.07 -19.90 -2.34
CA SER A 2 -27.84 -19.90 -1.54
C SER A 2 -27.48 -18.43 -1.32
N TYR A 3 -27.43 -17.98 -0.07
CA TYR A 3 -26.98 -16.64 0.26
C TYR A 3 -25.46 -16.64 0.13
N ASP A 4 -24.96 -16.19 -1.03
CA ASP A 4 -23.55 -15.84 -1.15
C ASP A 4 -23.32 -14.64 -0.23
N THR A 5 -22.79 -14.91 0.96
CA THR A 5 -22.32 -13.86 1.85
C THR A 5 -20.90 -13.55 1.39
N SER A 6 -20.80 -12.90 0.22
CA SER A 6 -19.62 -12.15 -0.18
C SER A 6 -19.39 -11.12 0.91
N ARG A 7 -18.66 -11.51 1.95
CA ARG A 7 -18.07 -10.56 2.90
C ARG A 7 -17.16 -9.71 2.01
N ASP A 8 -17.63 -8.51 1.67
CA ASP A 8 -16.79 -7.45 1.15
C ASP A 8 -15.72 -7.19 2.21
N THR A 9 -14.63 -7.95 2.13
CA THR A 9 -13.45 -7.74 2.96
C THR A 9 -12.81 -6.49 2.40
N VAL A 10 -13.21 -5.34 2.93
CA VAL A 10 -12.57 -4.05 2.66
C VAL A 10 -11.07 -4.26 2.80
N TRP A 11 -10.35 -3.91 1.75
CA TRP A 11 -8.92 -4.05 1.75
C TRP A 11 -8.35 -3.15 2.86
N PRO A 12 -7.58 -3.67 3.82
CA PRO A 12 -7.22 -2.91 5.04
C PRO A 12 -6.35 -1.67 4.78
N PHE A 13 -5.82 -1.55 3.57
CA PHE A 13 -5.00 -0.42 3.11
C PHE A 13 -5.77 0.55 2.21
N ASP A 14 -7.09 0.46 2.16
CA ASP A 14 -7.95 1.50 1.61
C ASP A 14 -8.03 2.68 2.60
N VAL A 15 -6.95 3.46 2.68
CA VAL A 15 -6.75 4.55 3.64
C VAL A 15 -6.40 5.86 2.93
N ASP A 16 -6.81 6.97 3.52
CA ASP A 16 -6.45 8.32 3.06
C ASP A 16 -5.00 8.65 3.45
N LEU A 17 -4.14 8.85 2.45
CA LEU A 17 -2.72 9.16 2.62
C LEU A 17 -2.41 10.66 2.51
N SER A 18 -3.41 11.50 2.21
CA SER A 18 -3.21 12.94 1.93
C SER A 18 -2.64 13.76 3.09
N ALA A 19 -2.70 13.23 4.32
CA ALA A 19 -2.14 13.85 5.51
C ALA A 19 -0.65 13.55 5.72
N LEU A 20 -0.05 12.64 4.93
CA LEU A 20 1.36 12.28 5.06
C LEU A 20 2.25 13.26 4.30
N ASP A 21 3.34 13.69 4.94
CA ASP A 21 4.36 14.47 4.25
C ASP A 21 5.24 13.59 3.35
N THR A 22 5.88 14.22 2.36
CA THR A 22 6.82 13.58 1.41
C THR A 22 7.88 12.73 2.11
N GLY A 23 8.44 13.20 3.23
CA GLY A 23 9.46 12.48 3.99
C GLY A 23 8.92 11.17 4.56
N SER A 24 7.76 11.24 5.23
CA SER A 24 7.06 10.05 5.75
C SER A 24 6.75 9.04 4.66
N ILE A 25 6.24 9.47 3.50
CA ILE A 25 5.95 8.58 2.37
C ILE A 25 7.22 7.90 1.86
N THR A 26 8.32 8.64 1.66
CA THR A 26 9.58 8.06 1.19
C THR A 26 10.19 7.07 2.17
N ASN A 27 10.11 7.33 3.48
CA ASN A 27 10.61 6.41 4.50
C ASN A 27 9.83 5.09 4.49
N ILE A 28 8.50 5.15 4.37
CA ILE A 28 7.65 3.95 4.29
C ILE A 28 7.99 3.13 3.05
N ILE A 29 8.18 3.77 1.89
CA ILE A 29 8.59 3.08 0.65
C ILE A 29 9.94 2.37 0.86
N LEU A 30 10.92 3.04 1.45
CA LEU A 30 12.23 2.45 1.75
C LEU A 30 12.11 1.26 2.71
N ASP A 31 11.30 1.38 3.75
CA ASP A 31 11.04 0.28 4.68
C ASP A 31 10.42 -0.92 3.97
N ILE A 32 9.43 -0.69 3.08
CA ILE A 32 8.85 -1.76 2.26
C ILE A 32 9.91 -2.43 1.39
N GLU A 33 10.76 -1.66 0.71
CA GLU A 33 11.84 -2.18 -0.13
C GLU A 33 12.86 -3.01 0.65
N ASN A 34 13.18 -2.61 1.89
CA ASN A 34 14.07 -3.35 2.77
C ASN A 34 13.46 -4.67 3.26
N HIS A 35 12.14 -4.73 3.43
CA HIS A 35 11.45 -5.93 3.93
C HIS A 35 11.07 -6.91 2.81
N LEU A 36 10.84 -6.44 1.58
CA LEU A 36 10.42 -7.27 0.46
C LEU A 36 11.30 -8.52 0.23
N PRO A 37 12.64 -8.44 0.29
CA PRO A 37 13.53 -9.59 0.09
C PRO A 37 13.45 -10.64 1.21
N LEU A 38 12.88 -10.27 2.37
CA LEU A 38 12.77 -11.15 3.53
C LEU A 38 11.49 -11.98 3.50
N LEU A 39 10.53 -11.62 2.64
CA LEU A 39 9.27 -12.34 2.48
C LEU A 39 9.47 -13.66 1.73
N LYS A 40 8.84 -14.71 2.25
CA LYS A 40 8.90 -16.07 1.68
C LYS A 40 7.62 -16.48 0.95
N SER A 41 6.51 -15.80 1.26
CA SER A 41 5.19 -16.05 0.69
C SER A 41 5.00 -15.15 -0.52
N GLU A 42 4.71 -15.74 -1.68
CA GLU A 42 4.37 -14.98 -2.89
C GLU A 42 3.12 -14.10 -2.67
N GLY A 43 2.18 -14.56 -1.85
CA GLY A 43 0.99 -13.79 -1.47
C GLY A 43 1.35 -12.53 -0.70
N ASP A 44 2.20 -12.67 0.32
CA ASP A 44 2.63 -11.55 1.16
C ASP A 44 3.45 -10.55 0.34
N MET A 45 4.28 -11.05 -0.59
CA MET A 45 5.03 -10.20 -1.52
C MET A 45 4.10 -9.40 -2.42
N LYS A 46 3.08 -10.04 -3.03
CA LYS A 46 2.11 -9.36 -3.88
C LYS A 46 1.34 -8.29 -3.11
N GLU A 47 0.94 -8.59 -1.89
CA GLU A 47 0.23 -7.65 -1.03
C GLU A 47 1.12 -6.46 -0.64
N LEU A 48 2.37 -6.71 -0.25
CA LEU A 48 3.30 -5.65 0.11
C LEU A 48 3.68 -4.77 -1.10
N LEU A 49 3.80 -5.36 -2.30
CA LEU A 49 3.96 -4.61 -3.55
C LEU A 49 2.75 -3.72 -3.86
N ARG A 50 1.53 -4.22 -3.59
CA ARG A 50 0.31 -3.44 -3.77
C ARG A 50 0.26 -2.25 -2.80
N VAL A 51 0.66 -2.45 -1.55
CA VAL A 51 0.79 -1.36 -0.56
C VAL A 51 1.86 -0.36 -1.00
N LYS A 52 3.04 -0.83 -1.45
CA LYS A 52 4.10 0.04 -1.97
C LYS A 52 3.58 0.97 -3.08
N LYS A 53 2.81 0.42 -4.01
CA LYS A 53 2.25 1.15 -5.14
C LYS A 53 1.35 2.32 -4.70
N LEU A 54 0.53 2.14 -3.65
CA LEU A 54 -0.28 3.23 -3.10
C LEU A 54 0.58 4.42 -2.66
N PHE A 55 1.66 4.16 -1.92
CA PHE A 55 2.57 5.21 -1.46
C PHE A 55 3.32 5.86 -2.62
N GLU A 56 3.70 5.10 -3.65
CA GLU A 56 4.33 5.66 -4.87
C GLU A 56 3.36 6.58 -5.64
N GLU A 57 2.08 6.21 -5.73
CA GLU A 57 1.02 7.02 -6.36
C GLU A 57 0.79 8.33 -5.58
N GLU A 58 0.64 8.25 -4.25
CA GLU A 58 0.52 9.44 -3.38
C GLU A 58 1.75 10.37 -3.51
N LEU A 59 2.95 9.79 -3.54
CA LEU A 59 4.18 10.56 -3.72
C LEU A 59 4.22 11.27 -5.08
N MET A 60 3.70 10.64 -6.13
CA MET A 60 3.57 11.26 -7.45
C MET A 60 2.57 12.41 -7.44
N GLU A 61 1.45 12.28 -6.75
CA GLU A 61 0.44 13.33 -6.61
C GLU A 61 0.97 14.51 -5.80
N SER A 62 1.57 14.25 -4.63
CA SER A 62 2.20 15.26 -3.79
C SER A 62 3.26 16.09 -4.52
N ARG A 63 4.06 15.47 -5.41
CA ARG A 63 5.05 16.19 -6.24
C ARG A 63 4.48 17.04 -7.37
N ARG A 64 3.24 16.77 -7.82
CA ARG A 64 2.57 17.59 -8.84
C ARG A 64 1.97 18.87 -8.27
N LEU A 65 1.73 18.90 -6.97
CA LEU A 65 1.15 20.03 -6.24
C LEU A 65 2.19 21.07 -5.77
N HIS A 66 3.48 20.77 -5.90
CA HIS A 66 4.62 21.62 -5.56
C HIS A 66 5.29 22.19 -6.81
#